data_AF-W4G9D8-F1
#
_entry.id   AF-W4G9D8-F1
#
_cell.length_a   1.000
_cell.length_b   1.000
_cell.length_c   1.000
_cell.angle_alpha   90.00
_cell.angle_beta   90.00
_cell.angle_gamma   90.00
#
_symmetry.space_group_name_H-M   'P 1'
#
loop_
_entity.id
_entity.type
_entity.pdbx_description
1 polymer ?
#
loop_
_entity_poly.entity_id
_entity_poly.type
_entity_poly.pdbx_seq_one_letter_code
_entity_poly.pdbx_strand_id
1 'polypeptide(L)'
;MHSSCPMEATFVYRGILPIAKTYGGLACVLGHEMARAMALHSAEKFGFFDLVLVLHDFLRGVSGGTSDVGGRGWKAALMEFLLVTVFQVVVPLAFSRRMEGKADYMGMVLAVRTGYDPREASPLWKRMMDATMETPPSRESDLHVAAPEAFLGDLLSTHPSSQSRIHDLYEYATTILWEFQLATDKLAFAQVMRDSTALLPLISTA
;
A
#
# COMPACT_ATOMS: atom_id res chain seq x y z
N MET A 1 10.53 27.11 -18.57
CA MET A 1 10.67 27.00 -17.10
C MET A 1 9.92 25.75 -16.67
N HIS A 2 10.64 24.71 -16.27
CA HIS A 2 10.07 23.48 -15.71
C HIS A 2 9.40 23.80 -14.37
N SER A 3 8.09 23.65 -14.29
CA SER A 3 7.36 23.63 -13.02
C SER A 3 7.47 22.24 -12.40
N SER A 4 8.62 21.95 -11.81
CA SER A 4 8.76 20.89 -10.82
C SER A 4 8.56 21.51 -9.43
N CYS A 5 7.96 20.74 -8.52
CA CYS A 5 7.60 21.03 -7.12
C CYS A 5 6.22 21.70 -6.91
N PRO A 6 5.53 21.59 -5.75
CA PRO A 6 6.02 21.03 -4.46
C PRO A 6 4.97 20.35 -3.52
N MET A 7 5.42 19.41 -2.68
CA MET A 7 4.76 18.92 -1.44
C MET A 7 3.43 18.16 -1.62
N GLU A 8 3.44 16.85 -1.42
CA GLU A 8 2.24 16.02 -1.29
C GLU A 8 1.46 16.41 -0.04
N ALA A 9 0.47 17.29 -0.21
CA ALA A 9 -0.51 17.56 0.82
C ALA A 9 -1.38 16.32 1.01
N THR A 10 -1.20 15.65 2.15
CA THR A 10 -2.05 14.53 2.57
C THR A 10 -3.33 15.08 3.18
N PHE A 11 -4.47 14.87 2.54
CA PHE A 11 -5.77 15.33 3.03
C PHE A 11 -6.45 14.20 3.80
N VAL A 12 -6.85 14.46 5.05
CA VAL A 12 -7.65 13.53 5.84
C VAL A 12 -9.00 14.15 6.14
N TYR A 13 -10.06 13.45 5.72
CA TYR A 13 -11.43 13.90 5.88
C TYR A 13 -11.93 13.65 7.30
N ARG A 14 -12.69 14.60 7.85
CA ARG A 14 -13.27 14.51 9.20
C ARG A 14 -14.15 13.27 9.40
N GLY A 15 -14.74 12.75 8.31
CA GLY A 15 -15.60 11.56 8.32
C GLY A 15 -14.89 10.26 8.76
N ILE A 16 -13.56 10.19 8.72
CA ILE A 16 -12.82 9.01 9.19
C ILE A 16 -12.72 8.93 10.72
N LEU A 17 -12.83 10.05 11.43
CA LEU A 17 -12.68 10.13 12.88
C LEU A 17 -13.60 9.17 13.67
N PRO A 18 -14.92 9.08 13.38
CA PRO A 18 -15.80 8.13 14.08
C PRO A 18 -15.44 6.66 13.82
N ILE A 19 -14.78 6.36 12.71
CA ILE A 19 -14.35 5.00 12.33
C ILE A 19 -12.99 4.69 12.97
N ALA A 20 -12.08 5.67 13.00
CA ALA A 20 -10.76 5.52 13.59
C ALA A 20 -10.85 5.19 15.09
N LYS A 21 -11.72 5.89 15.84
CA LYS A 21 -11.97 5.76 17.30
C LYS A 21 -10.77 6.00 18.22
N THR A 22 -9.56 5.70 17.78
CA THR A 22 -8.31 5.80 18.53
C THR A 22 -7.29 6.64 17.75
N TYR A 23 -6.37 7.29 18.47
CA TYR A 23 -5.24 7.97 17.83
C TYR A 23 -4.34 6.99 17.07
N GLY A 24 -4.23 5.74 17.52
CA GLY A 24 -3.51 4.69 16.80
C GLY A 24 -4.16 4.34 15.46
N GLY A 25 -5.49 4.22 15.42
CA GLY A 25 -6.24 4.05 14.17
C GLY A 25 -6.04 5.22 13.21
N LEU A 26 -6.10 6.46 13.73
CA LEU A 26 -5.84 7.66 12.91
C LEU A 26 -4.40 7.72 12.40
N ALA A 27 -3.43 7.35 13.22
CA ALA A 27 -2.02 7.27 12.83
C ALA A 27 -1.78 6.23 11.74
N CYS A 28 -2.50 5.10 11.75
CA CYS A 28 -2.44 4.11 10.68
C CYS A 28 -2.98 4.66 9.35
N VAL A 29 -4.10 5.40 9.37
CA VAL A 29 -4.64 6.07 8.16
C VAL A 29 -3.66 7.09 7.62
N LEU A 30 -3.14 7.97 8.48
CA LEU A 30 -2.17 8.99 8.09
C LEU A 30 -0.87 8.35 7.57
N GLY A 31 -0.37 7.34 8.26
CA GLY A 31 0.82 6.60 7.88
C GLY A 31 0.65 5.94 6.52
N HIS A 32 -0.53 5.37 6.23
CA HIS A 32 -0.85 4.80 4.92
C HIS A 32 -0.78 5.84 3.81
N GLU A 33 -1.46 6.98 3.97
CA GLU A 33 -1.46 8.02 2.94
C GLU A 33 -0.08 8.69 2.79
N MET A 34 0.66 8.87 3.87
CA MET A 34 2.06 9.32 3.83
C MET A 34 2.95 8.30 3.12
N ALA A 35 2.76 7.00 3.36
CA ALA A 35 3.51 5.96 2.68
C ALA A 35 3.17 5.88 1.19
N ARG A 36 1.91 6.13 0.80
CA ARG A 36 1.51 6.23 -0.61
C ARG A 36 2.14 7.41 -1.33
N ALA A 37 2.21 8.54 -0.63
CA ALA A 37 2.85 9.77 -1.08
C ALA A 37 4.37 9.57 -1.23
N MET A 38 5.03 9.09 -0.17
CA MET A 38 6.47 8.78 -0.19
C MET A 38 6.85 7.68 -1.18
N ALA A 39 5.96 6.72 -1.40
CA ALA A 39 6.19 5.71 -2.40
C ALA A 39 6.21 6.41 -3.76
N LEU A 40 7.35 6.29 -4.45
CA LEU A 40 7.62 6.76 -5.81
C LEU A 40 6.78 5.99 -6.85
N HIS A 41 5.49 5.84 -6.57
CA HIS A 41 4.51 5.10 -7.34
C HIS A 41 4.48 5.57 -8.77
N SER A 42 4.61 6.87 -9.04
CA SER A 42 4.68 7.35 -10.42
C SER A 42 5.88 6.74 -11.15
N ALA A 43 7.08 6.78 -10.57
CA ALA A 43 8.29 6.24 -11.21
C ALA A 43 8.28 4.70 -11.31
N GLU A 44 7.88 3.98 -10.25
CA GLU A 44 7.76 2.51 -10.27
C GLU A 44 6.62 2.05 -11.22
N LYS A 45 5.51 2.80 -11.30
CA LYS A 45 4.41 2.55 -12.26
C LYS A 45 4.88 2.76 -13.70
N PHE A 46 5.58 3.86 -14.01
CA PHE A 46 6.05 4.12 -15.37
C PHE A 46 7.02 3.04 -15.85
N GLY A 47 8.04 2.70 -15.06
CA GLY A 47 9.00 1.65 -15.44
C GLY A 47 8.35 0.28 -15.61
N PHE A 48 7.35 -0.04 -14.78
CA PHE A 48 6.59 -1.28 -14.91
C PHE A 48 5.67 -1.26 -16.14
N PHE A 49 4.95 -0.17 -16.40
CA PHE A 49 4.06 -0.05 -17.56
C PHE A 49 4.84 -0.17 -18.87
N ASP A 50 6.01 0.47 -18.95
CA ASP A 50 6.90 0.36 -20.10
C ASP A 50 7.37 -1.09 -20.32
N LEU A 51 7.76 -1.80 -19.25
CA LEU A 51 8.14 -3.21 -19.33
C LEU A 51 6.97 -4.10 -19.78
N VAL A 52 5.77 -3.84 -19.26
CA VAL A 52 4.53 -4.55 -19.61
C VAL A 52 4.18 -4.33 -21.08
N LEU A 53 4.33 -3.11 -21.60
CA LEU A 53 4.12 -2.78 -23.00
C LEU A 53 5.16 -3.47 -23.91
N VAL A 54 6.44 -3.42 -23.54
CA VAL A 54 7.52 -4.11 -24.30
C VAL A 54 7.27 -5.62 -24.34
N LEU A 55 6.87 -6.22 -23.22
CA LEU A 55 6.58 -7.65 -23.15
C LEU A 55 5.32 -8.01 -23.95
N HIS A 56 4.28 -7.17 -23.90
CA HIS A 56 3.08 -7.31 -24.72
C HIS A 56 3.43 -7.30 -26.22
N ASP A 57 4.24 -6.33 -26.67
CA ASP A 57 4.62 -6.18 -28.07
C ASP A 57 5.53 -7.32 -28.54
N PHE A 58 6.44 -7.78 -27.68
CA PHE A 58 7.25 -8.98 -27.95
C PHE A 58 6.38 -10.23 -28.12
N LEU A 59 5.45 -10.49 -27.20
CA LEU A 59 4.55 -11.64 -27.28
C LEU A 59 3.60 -11.54 -28.48
N ARG A 60 3.13 -10.33 -28.81
CA ARG A 60 2.35 -10.06 -30.02
C ARG A 60 3.16 -10.39 -31.28
N GLY A 61 4.43 -9.95 -31.35
CA GLY A 61 5.33 -10.26 -32.47
C GLY A 61 5.65 -11.75 -32.61
N VAL A 62 5.84 -12.47 -31.51
CA VAL A 62 6.07 -13.93 -31.51
C VAL A 62 4.79 -14.70 -31.87
N SER A 63 3.63 -14.25 -31.42
CA SER A 63 2.33 -14.87 -31.74
C SER A 63 1.82 -14.53 -33.15
N GLY A 64 2.36 -13.46 -33.76
CA GLY A 64 1.85 -12.80 -34.95
C GLY A 64 2.82 -12.76 -36.14
N GLY A 65 3.49 -13.88 -36.42
CA GLY A 65 3.89 -14.25 -37.80
C GLY A 65 2.83 -15.10 -38.51
N THR A 66 1.58 -15.10 -38.05
CA THR A 66 0.49 -15.93 -38.58
C THR A 66 -0.72 -15.11 -39.05
N SER A 67 -0.47 -13.98 -39.70
CA SER A 67 -1.44 -13.45 -40.66
C SER A 67 -1.46 -14.41 -41.86
N ASP A 68 -2.61 -15.05 -42.09
CA ASP A 68 -2.94 -15.81 -43.30
C ASP A 68 -2.22 -17.13 -43.59
N VAL A 69 -2.65 -18.24 -42.99
CA VAL A 69 -2.86 -19.51 -43.73
C VAL A 69 -3.97 -20.35 -43.08
N GLY A 70 -5.18 -20.32 -43.64
CA GLY A 70 -6.20 -21.38 -43.54
C GLY A 70 -6.96 -21.51 -42.21
N GLY A 71 -8.13 -20.87 -42.10
CA GLY A 71 -9.21 -21.27 -41.18
C GLY A 71 -8.99 -21.11 -39.66
N ARG A 72 -7.91 -20.44 -39.22
CA ARG A 72 -7.51 -20.30 -37.80
C ARG A 72 -7.75 -18.92 -37.16
N GLY A 73 -8.51 -18.03 -37.82
CA GLY A 73 -8.69 -16.64 -37.38
C GLY A 73 -9.22 -16.47 -35.95
N TRP A 74 -10.10 -17.37 -35.49
CA TRP A 74 -10.65 -17.30 -34.13
C TRP A 74 -9.61 -17.57 -33.03
N LYS A 75 -8.59 -18.41 -33.30
CA LYS A 75 -7.53 -18.71 -32.32
C LYS A 75 -6.57 -17.54 -32.16
N ALA A 76 -6.22 -16.88 -33.27
CA ALA A 76 -5.41 -15.66 -33.24
C ALA A 76 -6.15 -14.53 -32.52
N ALA A 77 -7.44 -14.33 -32.83
CA ALA A 77 -8.28 -13.35 -32.16
C ALA A 77 -8.44 -13.64 -30.65
N LEU A 78 -8.59 -14.91 -30.26
CA LEU A 78 -8.66 -15.32 -28.85
C LEU A 78 -7.34 -15.08 -28.11
N MET A 79 -6.20 -15.37 -28.75
CA MET A 79 -4.88 -15.11 -28.18
C MET A 79 -4.61 -13.62 -27.99
N GLU A 80 -5.01 -12.79 -28.97
CA GLU A 80 -4.90 -11.33 -28.86
C GLU A 80 -5.81 -10.79 -27.76
N PHE A 81 -7.04 -11.26 -27.67
CA PHE A 81 -7.95 -10.90 -26.58
C PHE A 81 -7.39 -11.27 -25.19
N LEU A 82 -6.82 -12.47 -25.05
CA LEU A 82 -6.19 -12.92 -23.81
C LEU A 82 -4.96 -12.06 -23.46
N LEU A 83 -4.10 -11.76 -24.44
CA LEU A 83 -2.94 -10.89 -24.26
C LEU A 83 -3.37 -9.49 -23.79
N VAL A 84 -4.34 -8.87 -24.46
CA VAL A 84 -4.86 -7.56 -24.08
C VAL A 84 -5.44 -7.62 -22.66
N THR A 85 -6.26 -8.62 -22.34
CA THR A 85 -6.87 -8.75 -21.02
C THR A 85 -5.83 -8.92 -19.91
N VAL A 86 -4.82 -9.77 -20.13
CA VAL A 86 -3.75 -10.00 -19.15
C VAL A 86 -2.93 -8.73 -18.93
N PHE A 87 -2.44 -8.11 -20.01
CA PHE A 87 -1.51 -6.99 -19.92
C PHE A 87 -2.19 -5.66 -19.55
N GLN A 88 -3.45 -5.45 -19.91
CA GLN A 88 -4.16 -4.20 -19.61
C GLN A 88 -5.00 -4.24 -18.34
N VAL A 89 -5.44 -5.42 -17.88
CA VAL A 89 -6.35 -5.52 -16.73
C VAL A 89 -5.69 -6.26 -15.57
N VAL A 90 -5.25 -7.50 -15.79
CA VAL A 90 -4.77 -8.37 -14.71
C VAL A 90 -3.47 -7.86 -14.11
N VAL A 91 -2.49 -7.56 -14.98
CA VAL A 91 -1.15 -7.14 -14.56
C VAL A 91 -1.17 -5.80 -13.80
N PRO A 92 -1.84 -4.73 -14.30
CA PRO A 92 -1.95 -3.47 -13.55
C PRO A 92 -2.70 -3.62 -12.23
N LEU A 93 -3.76 -4.43 -12.18
CA LEU A 93 -4.53 -4.64 -10.95
C LEU A 93 -3.72 -5.38 -9.88
N ALA A 94 -2.99 -6.42 -10.26
CA ALA A 94 -2.11 -7.15 -9.35
C ALA A 94 -1.00 -6.24 -8.80
N PHE A 95 -0.42 -5.40 -9.66
CA PHE A 95 0.56 -4.41 -9.26
C PHE A 95 -0.02 -3.38 -8.29
N SER A 96 -1.21 -2.85 -8.58
CA SER A 96 -1.92 -1.93 -7.68
C SER A 96 -2.14 -2.53 -6.30
N ARG A 97 -2.50 -3.82 -6.20
CA ARG A 97 -2.66 -4.51 -4.92
C ARG A 97 -1.34 -4.63 -4.16
N ARG A 98 -0.24 -4.96 -4.85
CA ARG A 98 1.10 -5.03 -4.24
C ARG A 98 1.55 -3.68 -3.69
N MET A 99 1.23 -2.61 -4.41
CA MET A 99 1.53 -1.23 -4.01
C MET A 99 0.77 -0.80 -2.75
N GLU A 100 -0.52 -1.13 -2.66
CA GLU A 100 -1.31 -0.89 -1.45
C GLU A 100 -0.77 -1.68 -0.24
N GLY A 101 -0.33 -2.93 -0.42
CA GLY A 101 0.30 -3.71 0.65
C GLY A 101 1.65 -3.13 1.13
N LYS A 102 2.44 -2.56 0.22
CA LYS A 102 3.69 -1.84 0.57
C LYS A 102 3.38 -0.57 1.37
N ALA A 103 2.33 0.16 0.99
CA ALA A 103 1.86 1.33 1.71
C ALA A 103 1.33 0.96 3.11
N ASP A 104 0.57 -0.13 3.24
CA ASP A 104 0.09 -0.65 4.53
C ASP A 104 1.27 -0.93 5.48
N TYR A 105 2.25 -1.72 5.02
CA TYR A 105 3.42 -2.07 5.81
C TYR A 105 4.22 -0.82 6.23
N MET A 106 4.55 0.05 5.28
CA MET A 106 5.34 1.27 5.57
C MET A 106 4.57 2.25 6.47
N GLY A 107 3.26 2.37 6.29
CA GLY A 107 2.40 3.19 7.13
C GLY A 107 2.36 2.70 8.58
N MET A 108 2.29 1.37 8.77
CA MET A 108 2.36 0.76 10.10
C MET A 108 3.74 0.90 10.75
N VAL A 109 4.82 0.80 9.98
CA VAL A 109 6.18 1.13 10.46
C VAL A 109 6.24 2.58 10.92
N LEU A 110 5.64 3.51 10.18
CA LEU A 110 5.58 4.92 10.56
C LEU A 110 4.80 5.10 11.88
N ALA A 111 3.65 4.44 12.01
CA ALA A 111 2.84 4.47 13.23
C ALA A 111 3.64 4.01 14.46
N VAL A 112 4.35 2.87 14.36
CA VAL A 112 5.22 2.35 15.41
C VAL A 112 6.32 3.33 15.78
N ARG A 113 7.00 3.92 14.78
CA ARG A 113 8.07 4.90 15.00
C ARG A 113 7.58 6.16 15.71
N THR A 114 6.32 6.53 15.53
CA THR A 114 5.67 7.64 16.23
C THR A 114 5.07 7.25 17.59
N GLY A 115 5.17 5.98 17.99
CA GLY A 115 4.72 5.47 19.29
C GLY A 115 3.28 4.94 19.32
N TYR A 116 2.67 4.70 18.16
CA TYR A 116 1.34 4.11 18.06
C TYR A 116 1.38 2.60 17.80
N ASP A 117 0.41 1.85 18.33
CA ASP A 117 0.33 0.39 18.14
C ASP A 117 -0.14 0.05 16.71
N PRO A 118 0.67 -0.65 15.89
CA PRO A 118 0.30 -1.01 14.53
C PRO A 118 -0.82 -2.04 14.49
N ARG A 119 -1.10 -2.74 15.60
CA ARG A 119 -2.21 -3.71 15.70
C ARG A 119 -3.57 -3.02 15.58
N GLU A 120 -3.66 -1.70 15.74
CA GLU A 120 -4.86 -0.91 15.51
C GLU A 120 -5.29 -0.88 14.03
N ALA A 121 -4.41 -1.20 13.09
CA ALA A 121 -4.70 -1.18 11.66
C ALA A 121 -5.77 -2.22 11.25
N SER A 122 -5.66 -3.46 11.75
CA SER A 122 -6.61 -4.54 11.45
C SER A 122 -8.04 -4.26 11.94
N PRO A 123 -8.28 -3.87 13.21
CA PRO A 123 -9.62 -3.54 13.68
C PRO A 123 -10.15 -2.23 13.08
N LEU A 124 -9.29 -1.26 12.73
CA LEU A 124 -9.68 -0.10 11.93
C LEU A 124 -10.25 -0.53 10.57
N TRP A 125 -9.51 -1.38 9.85
CA TRP A 125 -9.92 -1.85 8.54
C TRP A 125 -11.25 -2.61 8.58
N LYS A 126 -11.44 -3.44 9.62
CA LYS A 126 -12.73 -4.11 9.86
C LYS A 126 -13.87 -3.10 10.04
N ARG A 127 -13.69 -2.05 10.86
CA ARG A 127 -14.71 -1.00 11.05
C ARG A 127 -15.05 -0.27 9.76
N MET A 128 -14.06 -0.04 8.89
CA MET A 128 -14.27 0.57 7.58
C MET A 128 -15.10 -0.33 6.66
N MET A 129 -14.85 -1.64 6.67
CA MET A 129 -15.66 -2.62 5.93
C MET A 129 -17.11 -2.66 6.44
N ASP A 130 -17.29 -2.78 7.76
CA ASP A 130 -18.62 -2.82 8.38
C ASP A 130 -19.43 -1.55 8.05
N ALA A 131 -18.81 -0.37 8.15
CA ALA A 131 -19.44 0.91 7.83
C ALA A 131 -19.82 1.08 6.35
N THR A 132 -19.22 0.30 5.45
CA THR A 132 -19.57 0.33 4.01
C THR A 132 -20.70 -0.65 3.69
N MET A 133 -20.88 -1.71 4.49
CA MET A 133 -21.94 -2.70 4.29
C MET A 133 -23.30 -2.25 4.81
N GLU A 134 -23.33 -1.37 5.83
CA GLU A 134 -24.57 -0.87 6.43
C GLU A 134 -25.29 0.19 5.58
N THR A 135 -24.61 0.81 4.59
CA THR A 135 -25.20 1.84 3.73
C THR A 135 -24.75 1.67 2.26
N PRO A 136 -25.64 1.32 1.32
CA PRO A 136 -25.27 1.29 -0.09
C PRO A 136 -24.95 2.72 -0.56
N PRO A 137 -23.97 2.91 -1.47
CA PRO A 137 -23.61 4.24 -1.95
C PRO A 137 -24.80 4.85 -2.69
N SER A 138 -25.49 5.80 -2.05
CA SER A 138 -26.50 6.61 -2.72
C SER A 138 -25.78 7.50 -3.72
N ARG A 139 -26.13 7.33 -5.00
CA ARG A 139 -25.52 8.03 -6.14
C ARG A 139 -25.97 9.49 -6.26
N GLU A 140 -26.71 10.00 -5.27
CA GLU A 140 -27.30 11.33 -5.23
C GLU A 140 -26.77 12.08 -4.00
N SER A 141 -25.76 12.92 -4.19
CA SER A 141 -25.62 14.14 -3.39
C SER A 141 -24.83 15.18 -4.16
N ASP A 142 -25.56 16.02 -4.90
CA ASP A 142 -25.09 17.26 -5.53
C ASP A 142 -24.80 18.36 -4.48
N LEU A 143 -24.29 18.00 -3.30
CA LEU A 143 -24.02 18.95 -2.22
C LEU A 143 -22.65 18.65 -1.61
N HIS A 144 -21.83 19.69 -1.48
CA HIS A 144 -20.42 19.70 -1.03
C HIS A 144 -20.18 19.27 0.44
N VAL A 145 -20.92 18.28 0.94
CA VAL A 145 -20.61 17.56 2.17
C VAL A 145 -20.86 16.08 1.87
N ALA A 146 -19.85 15.42 1.29
CA ALA A 146 -19.91 13.97 1.08
C ALA A 146 -20.17 13.30 2.44
N ALA A 147 -21.28 12.57 2.53
CA ALA A 147 -21.54 11.73 3.69
C ALA A 147 -20.33 10.78 3.89
N PRO A 148 -19.95 10.42 5.13
CA PRO A 148 -18.78 9.57 5.43
C PRO A 148 -18.71 8.27 4.61
N GLU A 149 -19.85 7.85 4.09
CA GLU A 149 -20.20 6.59 3.44
C GLU A 149 -19.95 6.64 1.92
N ALA A 150 -20.24 7.77 1.25
CA ALA A 150 -19.80 8.01 -0.12
C ALA A 150 -18.26 8.11 -0.20
N PHE A 151 -17.65 8.69 0.84
CA PHE A 151 -16.19 8.73 1.01
C PHE A 151 -15.60 7.36 1.31
N LEU A 152 -16.20 6.55 2.19
CA LEU A 152 -15.78 5.16 2.40
C LEU A 152 -15.88 4.34 1.10
N GLY A 153 -16.93 4.56 0.30
CA GLY A 153 -17.05 3.97 -1.03
C GLY A 153 -15.93 4.40 -1.98
N ASP A 154 -15.55 5.68 -1.98
CA ASP A 154 -14.46 6.23 -2.80
C ASP A 154 -13.07 5.77 -2.30
N LEU A 155 -12.90 5.70 -0.98
CA LEU A 155 -11.72 5.15 -0.32
C LEU A 155 -11.59 3.66 -0.62
N LEU A 156 -12.64 2.85 -0.51
CA LEU A 156 -12.57 1.42 -0.85
C LEU A 156 -12.48 1.17 -2.37
N SER A 157 -12.87 2.15 -3.18
CA SER A 157 -12.66 2.13 -4.64
C SER A 157 -11.20 2.41 -5.00
N THR A 158 -10.55 3.32 -4.29
CA THR A 158 -9.11 3.62 -4.45
C THR A 158 -8.22 2.65 -3.66
N HIS A 159 -8.79 1.93 -2.70
CA HIS A 159 -8.14 0.95 -1.81
C HIS A 159 -8.96 -0.33 -1.76
N PRO A 160 -8.81 -1.25 -2.73
CA PRO A 160 -9.66 -2.43 -2.82
C PRO A 160 -9.66 -3.23 -1.52
N SER A 161 -10.84 -3.33 -0.88
CA SER A 161 -11.05 -4.16 0.30
C SER A 161 -11.04 -5.62 -0.09
N SER A 162 -10.17 -6.41 0.54
CA SER A 162 -10.27 -7.86 0.52
C SER A 162 -10.23 -8.38 1.96
N GLN A 163 -10.97 -9.45 2.24
CA GLN A 163 -10.88 -10.16 3.53
C GLN A 163 -9.42 -10.56 3.84
N SER A 164 -8.63 -10.84 2.79
CA SER A 164 -7.20 -11.15 2.86
C SER A 164 -6.40 -10.00 3.48
N ARG A 165 -6.78 -8.74 3.22
CA ARG A 165 -6.03 -7.58 3.72
C ARG A 165 -6.04 -7.48 5.25
N ILE A 166 -7.13 -7.87 5.92
CA ILE A 166 -7.19 -7.90 7.40
C ILE A 166 -6.15 -8.85 7.97
N HIS A 167 -5.97 -10.01 7.32
CA HIS A 167 -4.97 -11.00 7.69
C HIS A 167 -3.56 -10.46 7.45
N ASP A 168 -3.30 -9.87 6.28
CA ASP A 168 -2.00 -9.29 5.95
C ASP A 168 -1.60 -8.19 6.95
N LEU A 169 -2.54 -7.32 7.33
CA LEU A 169 -2.32 -6.29 8.36
C LEU A 169 -1.96 -6.90 9.73
N TYR A 170 -2.57 -8.02 10.10
CA TYR A 170 -2.23 -8.71 11.35
C TYR A 170 -0.81 -9.30 11.31
N GLU A 171 -0.43 -9.93 10.19
CA GLU A 171 0.92 -10.44 9.99
C GLU A 171 1.96 -9.33 10.00
N TYR A 172 1.71 -8.23 9.28
CA TYR A 172 2.60 -7.06 9.27
C TYR A 172 2.77 -6.46 10.65
N ALA A 173 1.69 -6.30 11.42
CA ALA A 173 1.76 -5.77 12.78
C ALA A 173 2.67 -6.65 13.66
N THR A 174 2.53 -7.97 13.52
CA THR A 174 3.33 -8.93 14.28
C THR A 174 4.81 -8.86 13.90
N THR A 175 5.11 -8.87 12.60
CA THR A 175 6.48 -8.76 12.09
C THR A 175 7.14 -7.44 12.48
N ILE A 176 6.46 -6.31 12.30
CA ILE A 176 7.01 -4.99 12.62
C ILE A 176 7.32 -4.90 14.11
N LEU A 177 6.41 -5.34 14.99
CA LEU A 177 6.64 -5.31 16.43
C LEU A 177 7.83 -6.19 16.83
N TRP A 178 7.95 -7.38 16.23
CA TRP A 178 9.11 -8.24 16.44
C TRP A 178 10.42 -7.57 16.01
N GLU A 179 10.45 -6.95 14.82
CA GLU A 179 11.62 -6.23 14.31
C GLU A 179 11.99 -5.02 15.19
N PHE A 180 10.99 -4.26 15.64
CA PHE A 180 11.20 -3.09 16.49
C PHE A 180 11.71 -3.47 17.88
N GLN A 181 11.18 -4.54 18.46
CA GLN A 181 11.67 -5.10 19.73
C GLN A 181 13.12 -5.54 19.59
N LEU A 182 13.44 -6.32 18.55
CA LEU A 182 14.79 -6.81 18.29
C LEU A 182 15.78 -5.65 18.07
N ALA A 183 15.37 -4.59 17.37
CA ALA A 183 16.20 -3.39 17.16
C ALA A 183 16.45 -2.65 18.48
N THR A 184 15.44 -2.53 19.33
CA THR A 184 15.55 -1.90 20.65
C THR A 184 16.50 -2.68 21.55
N ASP A 185 16.37 -4.01 21.58
CA ASP A 185 17.24 -4.90 22.38
C ASP A 185 18.69 -4.84 21.90
N LYS A 186 18.93 -4.78 20.59
CA LYS A 186 20.28 -4.60 20.01
C LYS A 186 20.89 -3.26 20.40
N LEU A 187 20.11 -2.17 20.37
CA LEU A 187 20.58 -0.85 20.78
C LEU A 187 20.91 -0.82 22.27
N ALA A 188 20.04 -1.40 23.10
CA ALA A 188 20.28 -1.53 24.54
C ALA A 188 21.56 -2.33 24.82
N PHE A 189 21.76 -3.46 24.15
CA PHE A 189 22.98 -4.27 24.26
C PHE A 189 24.23 -3.49 23.81
N ALA A 190 24.17 -2.80 22.67
CA ALA A 190 25.28 -2.00 22.17
C ALA A 190 25.63 -0.82 23.10
N GLN A 191 24.63 -0.24 23.79
CA GLN A 191 24.83 0.78 24.82
C GLN A 191 25.63 0.21 26.00
N VAL A 192 25.20 -0.95 26.55
CA VAL A 192 25.88 -1.63 27.66
C VAL A 192 27.34 -1.98 27.31
N MET A 193 27.61 -2.42 26.08
CA MET A 193 28.97 -2.73 25.62
C MET A 193 29.86 -1.48 25.45
N ARG A 194 29.28 -0.34 25.06
CA ARG A 194 30.01 0.95 25.01
C ARG A 194 30.29 1.51 26.40
N ASP A 195 29.35 1.39 27.33
CA ASP A 195 29.53 1.91 28.68
C ASP A 195 30.53 1.06 29.49
N SER A 196 30.57 -0.26 29.25
CA SER A 196 31.57 -1.15 29.86
C SER A 196 33.00 -0.94 29.32
N THR A 197 33.16 -0.50 28.08
CA THR A 197 34.47 -0.06 27.55
C THR A 197 34.90 1.31 28.07
N ALA A 198 33.96 2.18 28.47
CA ALA A 198 34.24 3.44 29.14
C ALA A 198 34.81 3.27 30.57
N LEU A 199 34.72 2.07 31.16
CA LEU A 199 35.32 1.73 32.46
C LEU A 199 36.77 1.20 32.36
N LEU A 200 37.28 0.95 31.15
CA LEU A 200 38.66 0.49 30.93
C LEU A 200 39.75 1.47 31.45
N PRO A 201 39.61 2.81 31.40
CA PRO A 201 40.59 3.73 31.96
C PRO A 201 40.70 3.66 33.49
N LEU A 202 39.65 3.22 34.19
CA LEU A 202 39.64 3.09 35.66
C LEU A 202 40.34 1.80 36.13
N ILE A 203 40.41 0.78 35.28
CA ILE A 203 41.12 -0.48 35.56
C ILE A 203 42.61 -0.36 35.23
N SER A 204 42.98 0.53 34.31
CA SER A 204 44.38 0.73 33.90
C SER A 204 45.20 1.63 34.85
N THR A 205 44.58 2.27 35.84
CA THR A 205 45.25 3.16 36.81
C THR A 205 45.32 2.60 38.23
N ALA A 206 44.92 1.35 38.45
CA ALA A 206 45.10 0.59 39.70
C ALA A 206 46.26 -0.39 39.53
#